data_AF-A0A3N4W0P9-F1
#
_entry.id   AF-A0A3N4W0P9-F1
#
_cell.length_a   1.000
_cell.length_b   1.000
_cell.length_c   1.000
_cell.angle_alpha   90.00
_cell.angle_beta   90.00
_cell.angle_gamma   90.00
#
_symmetry.space_group_name_H-M   'P 1'
#
loop_
_entity.id
_entity.type
_entity.pdbx_description
1 polymer ?
#
loop_
_entity_poly.entity_id
_entity_poly.type
_entity_poly.pdbx_seq_one_letter_code
_entity_poly.pdbx_strand_id
1 'polypeptide(L)'
;MFTFVGHNVLVTKKIDTALKDLTKALEKHAQIVGLKPVPRKKAGRAAAELRSAAATYANIVEAKTGQTNPFIDFLDPATIDSLSKERELIVAHKAAEDDAQKKSEKKSDTVEAKAADGE
;
A
#
# COMPACT_ATOMS: atom_id res chain seq x y z
N MET A 1 14.21 0.18 -44.99
CA MET A 1 13.77 -1.16 -44.55
C MET A 1 13.99 -1.24 -43.03
N PHE A 2 12.98 -0.98 -42.21
CA PHE A 2 13.10 -1.11 -40.75
C PHE A 2 11.79 -1.64 -40.16
N THR A 3 11.96 -2.54 -39.20
CA THR A 3 11.05 -3.54 -38.64
C THR A 3 9.99 -2.94 -37.69
N PHE A 4 8.88 -2.43 -38.22
CA PHE A 4 7.79 -1.89 -37.38
C PHE A 4 6.66 -2.89 -37.03
N VAL A 5 6.59 -4.03 -37.74
CA VAL A 5 5.46 -4.97 -37.57
C VAL A 5 5.61 -5.83 -36.29
N GLY A 6 6.84 -6.18 -35.90
CA GLY A 6 7.09 -7.06 -34.75
C GLY A 6 6.86 -6.41 -33.37
N HIS A 7 7.15 -5.11 -33.25
CA HIS A 7 7.05 -4.40 -31.97
C HIS A 7 5.60 -4.24 -31.51
N ASN A 8 4.69 -3.84 -32.40
CA ASN A 8 3.27 -3.66 -32.07
C ASN A 8 2.59 -4.95 -31.60
N VAL A 9 2.90 -6.08 -32.23
CA VAL A 9 2.32 -7.39 -31.86
C VAL A 9 2.77 -7.85 -30.48
N LEU A 10 3.96 -7.48 -30.02
CA LEU A 10 4.44 -7.80 -28.67
C LEU A 10 3.90 -6.83 -27.61
N VAL A 11 3.67 -5.57 -27.99
CA VAL A 11 3.02 -4.57 -27.12
C VAL A 11 1.59 -4.98 -26.80
N THR A 12 0.80 -5.33 -27.82
CA THR A 12 -0.59 -5.75 -27.63
C THR A 12 -0.68 -6.98 -26.75
N LYS A 13 0.15 -8.02 -26.99
CA LYS A 13 0.14 -9.24 -26.17
C LYS A 13 0.40 -9.00 -24.68
N LYS A 14 1.33 -8.12 -24.34
CA LYS A 14 1.62 -7.80 -22.93
C LYS A 14 0.48 -7.03 -22.26
N ILE A 15 -0.08 -6.06 -22.97
CA ILE A 15 -1.25 -5.31 -22.51
C ILE A 15 -2.45 -6.25 -22.35
N ASP A 16 -2.72 -7.13 -23.32
CA ASP A 16 -3.82 -8.10 -23.29
C ASP A 16 -3.67 -9.09 -22.13
N THR A 17 -2.45 -9.52 -21.82
CA THR A 17 -2.19 -10.42 -20.69
C THR A 17 -2.48 -9.71 -19.36
N ALA A 18 -1.94 -8.49 -19.19
CA ALA A 18 -2.19 -7.68 -18.00
C ALA A 18 -3.67 -7.30 -17.85
N LEU A 19 -4.37 -7.04 -18.97
CA LEU A 19 -5.80 -6.77 -19.00
C LEU A 19 -6.58 -7.99 -18.52
N LYS A 20 -6.26 -9.20 -19.03
CA LYS A 20 -6.90 -10.44 -18.57
C LYS A 20 -6.72 -10.67 -17.07
N ASP A 21 -5.53 -10.41 -16.54
CA ASP A 21 -5.27 -10.57 -15.12
C ASP A 21 -6.03 -9.53 -14.28
N LEU A 22 -6.13 -8.29 -14.76
CA LEU A 22 -6.97 -7.26 -14.16
C LEU A 22 -8.46 -7.65 -14.15
N THR A 23 -8.99 -8.14 -15.26
CA THR A 23 -10.39 -8.59 -15.36
C THR A 23 -10.68 -9.73 -14.37
N LYS A 24 -9.79 -10.73 -14.28
CA LYS A 24 -9.93 -11.82 -13.31
C LYS A 24 -9.93 -11.32 -11.86
N ALA A 25 -9.07 -10.34 -11.54
CA ALA A 25 -9.02 -9.76 -10.22
C ALA A 25 -10.32 -8.98 -9.89
N LEU A 26 -10.87 -8.25 -10.87
CA LEU A 26 -12.17 -7.58 -10.75
C LEU A 26 -13.31 -8.56 -10.51
N GLU A 27 -13.39 -9.63 -11.30
CA GLU A 27 -14.40 -10.68 -11.14
C GLU A 27 -14.33 -11.33 -9.76
N LYS A 28 -13.13 -11.70 -9.31
CA LYS A 28 -12.91 -12.29 -7.98
C LYS A 28 -13.30 -11.33 -6.86
N HIS A 29 -12.96 -10.05 -6.99
CA HIS A 29 -13.36 -9.04 -6.02
C HIS A 29 -14.88 -8.87 -5.97
N ALA A 30 -15.54 -8.75 -7.13
CA ALA A 30 -16.99 -8.64 -7.25
C ALA A 30 -17.71 -9.86 -6.65
N GLN A 31 -17.21 -11.08 -6.92
CA GLN A 31 -17.76 -12.31 -6.34
C GLN A 31 -17.71 -12.28 -4.81
N ILE A 32 -16.58 -11.87 -4.22
CA ILE A 32 -16.39 -11.87 -2.76
C ILE A 32 -17.23 -10.77 -2.08
N VAL A 33 -17.30 -9.58 -2.68
CA VAL A 33 -18.08 -8.45 -2.17
C VAL A 33 -19.58 -8.65 -2.37
N GLY A 34 -19.99 -9.44 -3.37
CA GLY A 34 -21.38 -9.84 -3.59
C GLY A 34 -21.91 -10.86 -2.58
N LEU A 35 -21.05 -11.51 -1.79
CA LEU A 35 -21.49 -12.46 -0.76
C LEU A 35 -22.20 -11.76 0.40
N LYS A 36 -23.26 -12.38 0.94
CA LYS A 36 -23.87 -11.97 2.22
C LYS A 36 -23.81 -13.13 3.22
N PRO A 37 -23.11 -12.98 4.36
CA PRO A 37 -22.30 -11.83 4.78
C PRO A 37 -20.94 -11.75 4.06
N VAL A 38 -20.42 -10.52 3.86
CA VAL A 38 -19.11 -10.31 3.23
C VAL A 38 -17.98 -10.69 4.19
N PRO A 39 -17.12 -11.67 3.86
CA PRO A 39 -15.97 -12.02 4.67
C PRO A 39 -14.87 -10.94 4.58
N ARG A 40 -14.78 -10.05 5.58
CA ARG A 40 -13.83 -8.91 5.62
C ARG A 40 -12.39 -9.26 5.23
N LYS A 41 -11.83 -10.34 5.78
CA LYS A 41 -10.45 -10.77 5.47
C LYS A 41 -10.28 -11.15 3.99
N LYS A 42 -11.26 -11.85 3.40
CA LYS A 42 -11.21 -12.24 1.98
C LYS A 42 -11.44 -11.04 1.08
N ALA A 43 -12.37 -10.15 1.44
CA ALA A 43 -12.61 -8.91 0.71
C ALA A 43 -11.36 -8.01 0.70
N GLY A 44 -10.67 -7.89 1.84
CA GLY A 44 -9.40 -7.17 1.94
C GLY A 44 -8.30 -7.75 1.04
N ARG A 45 -8.13 -9.08 1.04
CA ARG A 45 -7.16 -9.76 0.15
C ARG A 45 -7.51 -9.56 -1.32
N ALA A 46 -8.77 -9.74 -1.70
CA ALA A 46 -9.22 -9.54 -3.08
C ALA A 46 -9.06 -8.08 -3.53
N ALA A 47 -9.30 -7.12 -2.64
CA ALA A 47 -9.03 -5.71 -2.92
C ALA A 47 -7.54 -5.40 -3.10
N ALA A 48 -6.65 -6.06 -2.33
CA ALA A 48 -5.22 -5.91 -2.50
C ALA A 48 -4.74 -6.50 -3.84
N GLU A 49 -5.22 -7.70 -4.21
CA GLU A 49 -4.94 -8.32 -5.50
C GLU A 49 -5.45 -7.47 -6.68
N LEU A 50 -6.64 -6.88 -6.56
CA LEU A 50 -7.18 -5.96 -7.55
C LEU A 50 -6.29 -4.73 -7.74
N ARG A 51 -5.84 -4.11 -6.64
CA ARG A 51 -4.92 -2.96 -6.70
C ARG A 51 -3.60 -3.31 -7.37
N SER A 52 -3.01 -4.47 -7.05
CA SER A 52 -1.74 -4.88 -7.68
C SER A 52 -1.90 -5.15 -9.18
N ALA A 53 -2.99 -5.79 -9.60
CA ALA A 53 -3.27 -6.04 -11.01
C ALA A 53 -3.52 -4.72 -11.77
N ALA A 54 -4.26 -3.79 -11.17
CA ALA A 54 -4.52 -2.47 -11.76
C ALA A 54 -3.22 -1.66 -11.93
N ALA A 55 -2.36 -1.64 -10.92
CA ALA A 55 -1.06 -0.98 -11.00
C ALA A 55 -0.18 -1.60 -12.10
N THR A 56 -0.17 -2.94 -12.20
CA THR A 56 0.61 -3.66 -13.22
C THR A 56 0.13 -3.31 -14.63
N TYR A 57 -1.18 -3.31 -14.86
CA TYR A 57 -1.77 -2.92 -16.14
C TYR A 57 -1.44 -1.46 -16.48
N ALA A 58 -1.64 -0.53 -15.54
CA ALA A 58 -1.34 0.88 -15.74
C ALA A 58 0.14 1.11 -16.10
N ASN A 59 1.07 0.49 -15.37
CA ASN A 59 2.51 0.59 -15.64
C ASN A 59 2.89 0.04 -17.02
N ILE A 60 2.26 -1.06 -17.45
CA ILE A 60 2.51 -1.65 -18.77
C ILE A 60 1.97 -0.75 -19.88
N VAL A 61 0.78 -0.16 -19.69
CA VAL A 61 0.21 0.79 -20.65
C VAL A 61 1.11 2.01 -20.74
N GLU A 62 1.44 2.66 -19.62
CA GLU A 62 2.31 3.83 -19.58
C GLU A 62 3.67 3.58 -20.24
N ALA A 63 4.33 2.48 -19.89
CA ALA A 63 5.63 2.12 -20.46
C ALA A 63 5.57 1.82 -21.97
N LYS A 64 4.39 1.58 -22.54
CA LYS A 64 4.22 1.18 -23.94
C LYS A 64 3.57 2.24 -24.82
N THR A 65 2.64 3.02 -24.28
CA THR A 65 1.92 4.07 -25.00
C THR A 65 2.46 5.45 -24.67
N GLY A 66 3.24 5.60 -23.60
CA GLY A 66 3.65 6.90 -23.05
C GLY A 66 2.48 7.68 -22.44
N GLN A 67 1.28 7.08 -22.39
CA GLN A 67 0.12 7.70 -21.75
C GLN A 67 0.17 7.36 -20.27
N THR A 68 0.45 8.38 -19.47
CA THR A 68 0.37 8.32 -18.02
C THR A 68 -1.04 8.01 -17.56
N ASN A 69 -1.16 7.33 -16.41
CA ASN A 69 -2.46 6.93 -15.87
C ASN A 69 -3.30 8.17 -15.50
N PRO A 70 -4.49 8.39 -16.11
CA PRO A 70 -5.31 9.57 -15.86
C PRO A 70 -6.04 9.54 -14.52
N PHE A 71 -6.03 8.40 -13.81
CA PHE A 71 -6.69 8.24 -12.51
C PHE A 71 -5.73 8.39 -11.33
N ILE A 72 -4.45 8.57 -11.58
CA ILE A 72 -3.49 8.95 -10.56
C ILE A 72 -3.39 10.47 -10.64
N ASP A 73 -4.09 11.16 -9.74
CA ASP A 73 -3.79 12.57 -9.48
C ASP A 73 -2.32 12.64 -9.09
N PHE A 74 -1.52 13.27 -9.95
CA PHE A 74 -0.14 13.54 -9.64
C PHE A 74 -0.12 14.47 -8.42
N LEU A 75 0.16 13.90 -7.25
CA LEU A 75 0.56 14.71 -6.11
C LEU A 75 1.80 15.47 -6.56
N ASP A 76 1.76 16.80 -6.43
CA ASP A 76 2.94 17.59 -6.71
C ASP A 76 4.09 17.14 -5.79
N PRO A 77 5.34 17.27 -6.21
CA PRO A 77 6.49 16.86 -5.40
C PRO A 77 6.46 17.48 -4.00
N ALA A 78 5.95 18.71 -3.88
CA ALA A 78 5.80 19.41 -2.62
C ALA A 78 4.81 18.71 -1.66
N THR A 79 3.69 18.17 -2.14
CA THR A 79 2.76 17.39 -1.32
C THR A 79 3.37 16.08 -0.87
N ILE A 80 4.14 15.40 -1.73
CA ILE A 80 4.85 14.16 -1.36
C ILE A 80 5.85 14.43 -0.24
N ASP A 81 6.62 15.52 -0.34
CA ASP A 81 7.57 15.94 0.68
C ASP A 81 6.87 16.31 2.00
N SER A 82 5.73 17.02 1.92
CA SER A 82 4.92 17.37 3.10
C SER A 82 4.42 16.12 3.83
N LEU A 83 3.81 15.18 3.09
CA LEU A 83 3.28 13.94 3.65
C LEU A 83 4.38 13.05 4.24
N SER A 84 5.57 13.05 3.63
CA SER A 84 6.72 12.29 4.13
C SER A 84 7.21 12.85 5.46
N LYS A 85 7.33 14.18 5.58
CA LYS A 85 7.69 14.86 6.84
C LYS A 85 6.64 14.61 7.93
N GLU A 86 5.36 14.73 7.60
CA GLU A 86 4.28 14.43 8.55
C GLU A 86 4.34 12.99 9.04
N ARG A 87 4.62 12.02 8.15
CA ARG A 87 4.80 10.61 8.53
C ARG A 87 5.98 10.42 9.48
N GLU A 88 7.11 11.07 9.22
CA GLU A 88 8.29 11.00 10.09
C GLU A 88 8.00 11.58 11.48
N LEU A 89 7.30 12.71 11.55
CA LEU A 89 6.89 13.32 12.81
C LEU A 89 5.98 12.41 13.65
N ILE A 90 5.02 11.73 13.01
CA ILE A 90 4.14 10.78 13.70
C ILE A 90 4.93 9.59 14.25
N VAL A 91 5.90 9.07 13.49
CA VAL A 91 6.76 7.97 13.96
C VAL A 91 7.61 8.41 15.15
N ALA A 92 8.19 9.61 15.08
CA ALA A 92 8.97 10.18 16.19
C ALA A 92 8.10 10.40 17.45
N HIS A 93 6.88 10.91 17.28
CA HIS A 93 5.95 11.14 18.39
C HIS A 93 5.58 9.82 19.09
N LYS A 94 5.24 8.78 18.31
CA LYS A 94 4.90 7.47 18.86
C LYS A 94 6.08 6.82 19.60
N ALA A 95 7.29 6.92 19.05
CA ALA A 95 8.48 6.41 19.71
C ALA A 95 8.74 7.14 21.06
N ALA A 96 8.53 8.45 21.11
CA ALA A 96 8.67 9.23 22.33
C ALA A 96 7.61 8.86 23.39
N GLU A 97 6.37 8.58 22.98
CA GLU A 97 5.30 8.10 23.86
C GLU A 97 5.62 6.71 24.43
N ASP A 98 6.10 5.78 23.59
CA ASP A 98 6.48 4.43 24.02
C ASP A 98 7.65 4.45 25.01
N ASP A 99 8.64 5.33 24.80
CA ASP A 99 9.78 5.50 25.71
C ASP A 99 9.40 6.19 27.02
N ALA A 100 8.43 7.12 26.99
CA ALA A 100 7.89 7.75 28.18
C ALA A 100 7.11 6.74 29.04
N GLN A 101 6.31 5.87 28.42
CA GLN A 101 5.57 4.81 29.11
C GLN A 101 6.50 3.77 29.76
N LYS A 102 7.56 3.33 29.06
CA LYS A 102 8.57 2.42 29.64
C LYS A 102 9.33 3.04 30.81
N LYS A 103 9.59 4.35 30.77
CA LYS A 103 10.22 5.07 31.89
C LYS A 103 9.27 5.23 33.08
N SER A 104 7.97 5.39 32.85
CA SER A 104 6.99 5.41 33.95
C SER A 104 6.81 4.03 34.60
N GLU A 105 6.80 2.94 33.82
CA GLU A 105 6.69 1.58 34.35
C GLU A 105 7.95 1.15 35.13
N LYS A 106 9.15 1.51 34.65
CA LYS A 106 10.40 1.22 35.39
C LYS A 106 10.53 2.03 36.69
N LYS A 107 9.86 3.20 36.77
CA LYS A 107 9.87 4.05 37.96
C LYS A 107 8.90 3.54 39.03
N SER A 108 7.79 2.88 38.67
CA SER A 108 6.91 2.23 39.64
C SER A 108 7.56 1.01 40.31
N ASP A 109 8.31 0.18 39.56
CA ASP A 109 8.96 -1.01 40.13
C ASP A 109 10.14 -0.67 41.07
N THR A 110 10.75 0.51 40.92
CA THR A 110 11.88 0.93 41.77
C THR A 110 11.42 1.58 43.08
N VAL A 111 10.18 2.10 43.14
CA VAL A 111 9.65 2.76 44.35
C VAL A 111 9.19 1.73 45.39
N GLU A 112 8.71 0.55 44.98
CA GLU A 112 8.34 -0.54 45.91
C GLU A 112 9.55 -1.22 46.58
N ALA A 113 10.71 -1.28 45.91
CA ALA A 113 11.91 -1.92 46.48
C ALA A 113 12.64 -1.08 47.55
N LYS A 114 12.29 0.21 47.73
CA LYS A 114 13.00 1.12 48.66
C LYS A 114 12.21 1.42 49.94
N ALA A 115 11.01 0.86 50.10
CA ALA A 115 10.18 1.02 51.31
C ALA A 115 10.31 -0.14 52.32
N ALA A 116 11.16 -1.14 52.05
CA ALA A 116 11.30 -2.34 52.88
C ALA A 116 12.55 -2.39 53.80
N ASP A 117 13.42 -1.36 53.79
CA ASP A 117 14.69 -1.34 54.54
C ASP A 117 14.77 -0.11 55.48
N GLY A 118 13.80 0.00 56.38
CA GLY A 118 13.73 1.09 57.36
C GLY A 118 12.88 0.74 58.57
N GLU A 119 13.31 -0.29 59.32
CA GLU A 119 13.02 -0.46 60.76
C GLU A 119 14.28 -0.13 61.57
#